data_AF-A6JJU9-F1
#
_entry.id   AF-A6JJU9-F1
#
_cell.length_a   1.000
_cell.length_b   1.000
_cell.length_c   1.000
_cell.angle_alpha   90.00
_cell.angle_beta   90.00
_cell.angle_gamma   90.00
#
_symmetry.space_group_name_H-M   'P 1'
#
loop_
_entity.id
_entity.type
_entity.pdbx_description
1 polymer ?
#
loop_
_entity_poly.entity_id
_entity_poly.type
_entity_poly.pdbx_seq_one_letter_code
_entity_poly.pdbx_strand_id
1 'polypeptide(L)'
;MYSEYVKNFERAAELLATWMDKSQPFQEVVTRIQRSEASGSLTLQHHMLEPVQRIPRYELLLKEYVQKLPAQAPDLEDAQRALDMIFSAAQHSNAAIAEMERLQGLWDVYQRLGLEDDIVDPSNTLLREGPVLKISFRRSDPMERYLVLFNNMLLYCVPRVLQVGAQFQVRTRIDVAGMKVRELTDAEFPHSFLVSGKQRTLELQARSREEMVSWIQPQAEELGLRAPQWVRDKMVTMCMRCQEPFNALTRRRHHCRACGYVVCAKCSDYRAELKYDGNRPNRVCLTCYTFLTGNLLPDSKEDKRRGILEDMKAHTSIPLLGYQVTSGPQGDPRVFQLQQSGQQYTFKAESVELQGRWVRAIKRAASGWTPEGPDEEDMSD
;
A
#
# COMPACT_ATOMS: atom_id res chain seq x y z
N MET A 1 3.53 37.46 -11.49
CA MET A 1 2.16 36.99 -11.16
C MET A 1 2.19 35.77 -10.26
N TYR A 2 2.80 34.65 -10.68
CA TYR A 2 2.93 33.44 -9.85
C TYR A 2 3.71 33.66 -8.54
N SER A 3 4.84 34.37 -8.59
CA SER A 3 5.64 34.70 -7.39
C SER A 3 4.84 35.50 -6.36
N GLU A 4 3.99 36.43 -6.81
CA GLU A 4 3.14 37.24 -5.94
C GLU A 4 1.99 36.40 -5.34
N TYR A 5 1.42 35.47 -6.12
CA TYR A 5 0.41 34.54 -5.61
C TYR A 5 0.99 33.64 -4.52
N VAL A 6 2.13 32.99 -4.80
CA VAL A 6 2.84 32.09 -3.88
C VAL A 6 3.23 32.82 -2.60
N LYS A 7 3.85 34.00 -2.71
CA LYS A 7 4.25 34.82 -1.57
C LYS A 7 3.09 35.18 -0.64
N ASN A 8 1.90 35.38 -1.19
CA ASN A 8 0.72 35.78 -0.41
C ASN A 8 -0.20 34.60 -0.01
N PHE A 9 0.13 33.36 -0.41
CA PHE A 9 -0.74 32.19 -0.20
C PHE A 9 -1.04 31.94 1.28
N GLU A 10 -0.03 31.94 2.15
CA GLU A 10 -0.21 31.69 3.59
C GLU A 10 -1.19 32.69 4.21
N ARG A 11 -0.98 33.98 3.95
CA ARG A 11 -1.86 35.05 4.40
C ARG A 11 -3.28 34.88 3.87
N ALA A 12 -3.44 34.49 2.61
CA ALA A 12 -4.76 34.27 2.00
C ALA A 12 -5.48 33.07 2.62
N ALA A 13 -4.77 31.97 2.92
CA ALA A 13 -5.31 30.80 3.57
C ALA A 13 -5.74 31.09 5.02
N GLU A 14 -4.95 31.86 5.78
CA GLU A 14 -5.29 32.31 7.14
C GLU A 14 -6.51 33.23 7.16
N LEU A 15 -6.60 34.17 6.21
CA LEU A 15 -7.77 35.03 6.06
C LEU A 15 -9.01 34.21 5.74
N LEU A 16 -8.91 33.24 4.82
CA LEU A 16 -10.01 32.34 4.51
C LEU A 16 -10.49 31.58 5.75
N ALA A 17 -9.57 30.97 6.51
CA ALA A 17 -9.90 30.27 7.75
C ALA A 17 -10.57 31.19 8.78
N THR A 18 -10.04 32.41 8.94
CA THR A 18 -10.58 33.43 9.85
C THR A 18 -12.02 33.80 9.49
N TRP A 19 -12.32 34.03 8.21
CA TRP A 19 -13.66 34.44 7.77
C TRP A 19 -14.64 33.26 7.70
N MET A 20 -14.16 32.05 7.45
CA MET A 20 -14.96 30.82 7.57
C MET A 20 -15.46 30.57 9.00
N ASP A 21 -14.73 31.06 10.02
CA ASP A 21 -15.11 30.98 11.43
C ASP A 21 -15.96 32.18 11.88
N LYS A 22 -15.55 33.41 11.51
CA LYS A 22 -16.21 34.64 11.97
C LYS A 22 -17.55 34.94 11.30
N SER A 23 -17.78 34.45 10.08
CA SER A 23 -18.94 34.83 9.28
C SER A 23 -19.69 33.60 8.78
N GLN A 24 -20.81 33.29 9.45
CA GLN A 24 -21.67 32.20 9.07
C GLN A 24 -22.27 32.35 7.65
N PRO A 25 -22.71 33.54 7.20
CA PRO A 25 -23.15 33.72 5.81
C PRO A 25 -22.05 33.40 4.79
N PHE A 26 -20.79 33.78 5.09
CA PHE A 26 -19.66 33.47 4.22
C PHE A 26 -19.38 31.95 4.18
N GLN A 27 -19.39 31.30 5.34
CA GLN A 27 -19.22 29.85 5.48
C GLN A 27 -20.28 29.07 4.67
N GLU A 28 -21.54 29.50 4.71
CA GLU A 28 -22.64 28.90 3.96
C GLU A 28 -22.44 29.01 2.45
N VAL A 29 -22.01 30.19 1.96
CA VAL A 29 -21.69 30.40 0.55
C VAL A 29 -20.57 29.47 0.09
N VAL A 30 -19.46 29.42 0.84
CA VAL A 30 -18.30 28.58 0.51
C VAL A 30 -18.69 27.09 0.51
N THR A 31 -19.41 26.64 1.54
CA THR A 31 -19.88 25.24 1.65
C THR A 31 -20.83 24.88 0.50
N ARG A 32 -21.75 25.78 0.12
CA ARG A 32 -22.65 25.58 -1.02
C ARG A 32 -21.87 25.41 -2.32
N ILE A 33 -20.86 26.25 -2.56
CA ILE A 33 -20.01 26.15 -3.75
C ILE A 33 -19.26 24.81 -3.75
N GLN A 34 -18.63 24.42 -2.64
CA GLN A 34 -17.86 23.17 -2.52
C GLN A 34 -18.71 21.90 -2.75
N ARG A 35 -20.03 21.96 -2.54
CA ARG A 35 -20.96 20.86 -2.81
C ARG A 35 -21.33 20.72 -4.30
N SER A 36 -21.01 21.71 -5.12
CA SER A 36 -21.26 21.65 -6.57
C SER A 36 -20.32 20.66 -7.25
N GLU A 37 -20.77 20.07 -8.36
CA GLU A 37 -19.93 19.19 -9.18
C GLU A 37 -18.66 19.90 -9.69
N ALA A 38 -18.74 21.20 -9.97
CA ALA A 38 -17.62 22.02 -10.41
C ALA A 38 -16.45 22.06 -9.41
N SER A 39 -16.70 21.79 -8.12
CA SER A 39 -15.65 21.79 -7.09
C SER A 39 -14.88 20.47 -7.01
N GLY A 40 -15.30 19.41 -7.73
CA GLY A 40 -14.59 18.14 -7.77
C GLY A 40 -14.44 17.44 -6.42
N SER A 41 -15.32 17.74 -5.45
CA SER A 41 -15.21 17.30 -4.04
C SER A 41 -13.97 17.83 -3.28
N LEU A 42 -13.34 18.89 -3.77
CA LEU A 42 -12.19 19.54 -3.13
C LEU A 42 -12.61 20.81 -2.36
N THR A 43 -11.79 21.21 -1.39
CA THR A 43 -12.02 22.44 -0.65
C THR A 43 -11.51 23.67 -1.40
N LEU A 44 -12.06 24.85 -1.09
CA LEU A 44 -11.54 26.11 -1.67
C LEU A 44 -10.04 26.26 -1.40
N GLN A 45 -9.58 25.89 -0.21
CA GLN A 45 -8.16 25.91 0.15
C GLN A 45 -7.33 24.91 -0.68
N HIS A 46 -7.87 23.74 -1.05
CA HIS A 46 -7.21 22.81 -1.97
C HIS A 46 -7.04 23.45 -3.36
N HIS A 47 -8.09 24.07 -3.90
CA HIS A 47 -8.02 24.77 -5.18
C HIS A 47 -7.02 25.93 -5.16
N MET A 48 -6.92 26.65 -4.05
CA MET A 48 -5.91 27.70 -3.85
C MET A 48 -4.47 27.16 -3.82
N LEU A 49 -4.28 25.89 -3.45
CA LEU A 49 -2.97 25.26 -3.39
C LEU A 49 -2.47 24.82 -4.78
N GLU A 50 -3.37 24.57 -5.74
CA GLU A 50 -3.00 24.06 -7.07
C GLU A 50 -2.00 24.95 -7.84
N PRO A 51 -2.12 26.30 -7.85
CA PRO A 51 -1.12 27.16 -8.49
C PRO A 51 0.25 27.11 -7.82
N VAL A 52 0.29 26.91 -6.49
CA VAL A 52 1.54 26.71 -5.74
C VAL A 52 2.19 25.39 -6.14
N GLN A 53 1.39 24.31 -6.23
CA GLN A 53 1.85 22.99 -6.68
C GLN A 53 2.27 22.95 -8.16
N ARG A 54 1.82 23.91 -8.97
CA ARG A 54 2.11 23.94 -10.41
C ARG A 54 3.56 24.32 -10.70
N ILE A 55 4.14 25.23 -9.93
CA ILE A 55 5.52 25.73 -10.16
C ILE A 55 6.54 24.59 -10.00
N PRO A 56 6.51 23.80 -8.92
CA PRO A 56 7.45 22.69 -8.74
C PRO A 56 7.27 21.60 -9.82
N ARG A 57 6.05 21.40 -10.35
CA ARG A 57 5.83 20.49 -11.49
C ARG A 57 6.57 20.93 -12.75
N TYR A 58 6.56 22.22 -13.07
CA TYR A 58 7.31 22.73 -14.22
C TYR A 58 8.81 22.55 -14.04
N GLU A 59 9.31 22.71 -12.82
CA GLU A 59 10.72 22.45 -12.50
C GLU A 59 11.10 20.99 -12.79
N LEU A 60 10.31 20.02 -12.31
CA LEU A 60 10.59 18.60 -12.50
C LEU A 60 10.59 18.23 -13.99
N LEU A 61 9.58 18.69 -14.72
CA LEU A 61 9.45 18.43 -16.17
C LEU A 61 10.59 19.07 -16.96
N LEU A 62 11.01 20.29 -16.62
CA LEU A 62 12.11 20.97 -17.30
C LEU A 62 13.47 20.37 -16.95
N LYS A 63 13.69 19.93 -15.71
CA LYS A 63 14.91 19.18 -15.33
C LYS A 63 15.03 17.91 -16.15
N GLU A 64 13.95 17.16 -16.29
CA GLU A 64 13.91 15.94 -17.12
C GLU A 64 14.16 16.26 -18.58
N TYR A 65 13.51 17.30 -19.09
CA TYR A 65 13.70 17.75 -20.46
C TYR A 65 15.16 18.08 -20.75
N VAL A 66 15.78 18.94 -19.92
CA VAL A 66 17.18 19.35 -20.05
C VAL A 66 18.13 18.16 -19.94
N GLN A 67 17.86 17.19 -19.06
CA GLN A 67 18.70 15.99 -18.95
C GLN A 67 18.58 15.04 -20.15
N LYS A 68 17.44 15.03 -20.84
CA LYS A 68 17.22 14.20 -22.04
C LYS A 68 17.62 14.90 -23.33
N LEU A 69 17.85 16.22 -23.31
CA LEU A 69 18.28 16.97 -24.49
C LEU A 69 19.70 16.59 -24.94
N PRO A 70 19.92 16.42 -26.26
CA PRO A 70 21.27 16.36 -26.82
C PRO A 70 22.04 17.65 -26.51
N ALA A 71 23.36 17.54 -26.29
CA ALA A 71 24.18 18.70 -25.93
C ALA A 71 24.23 19.81 -27.00
N GLN A 72 23.82 19.54 -28.25
CA GLN A 72 23.78 20.52 -29.35
C GLN A 72 22.34 20.95 -29.69
N ALA A 73 21.37 20.65 -28.82
CA ALA A 73 19.99 21.03 -29.05
C ALA A 73 19.84 22.56 -29.03
N PRO A 74 19.16 23.16 -30.02
CA PRO A 74 19.08 24.62 -30.16
C PRO A 74 18.33 25.31 -29.02
N ASP A 75 17.53 24.56 -28.27
CA ASP A 75 16.69 25.02 -27.17
C ASP A 75 17.27 24.70 -25.79
N LEU A 76 18.44 24.06 -25.71
CA LEU A 76 19.08 23.71 -24.43
C LEU A 76 19.32 24.94 -23.55
N GLU A 77 19.83 26.03 -24.13
CA GLU A 77 20.05 27.28 -23.40
C GLU A 77 18.74 27.92 -22.91
N ASP A 78 17.71 27.92 -23.75
CA ASP A 78 16.40 28.47 -23.40
C ASP A 78 15.72 27.63 -22.30
N ALA A 79 15.82 26.31 -22.38
CA ALA A 79 15.31 25.39 -21.39
C ALA A 79 16.03 25.55 -20.04
N GLN A 80 17.36 25.73 -20.04
CA GLN A 80 18.14 25.98 -18.84
C GLN A 80 17.78 27.34 -18.21
N ARG A 81 17.65 28.40 -19.01
CA ARG A 81 17.18 29.72 -18.53
C ARG A 81 15.79 29.65 -17.93
N ALA A 82 14.86 28.94 -18.57
CA ALA A 82 13.50 28.75 -18.06
C ALA A 82 13.48 28.02 -16.72
N LEU A 83 14.33 26.99 -16.56
CA LEU A 83 14.48 26.24 -15.32
C LEU A 83 14.96 27.14 -14.17
N ASP A 84 15.99 27.96 -14.40
CA ASP A 84 16.52 28.89 -13.40
C ASP A 84 15.48 29.95 -12.98
N MET A 85 14.69 30.44 -13.93
CA MET A 85 13.60 31.39 -13.66
C MET A 85 12.48 30.77 -12.80
N ILE A 86 12.13 29.52 -13.05
CA ILE A 86 11.13 28.78 -12.25
C ILE A 86 11.62 28.55 -10.83
N PHE A 87 12.89 28.17 -10.69
CA PHE A 87 13.55 27.97 -9.39
C PHE A 87 13.52 29.26 -8.55
N SER A 88 13.86 30.41 -9.15
CA SER A 88 13.83 31.72 -8.48
C SER A 88 12.41 32.11 -8.02
N ALA A 89 11.38 31.84 -8.83
CA ALA A 89 10.01 32.20 -8.51
C ALA A 89 9.42 31.42 -7.31
N ALA A 90 9.96 30.24 -7.00
CA ALA A 90 9.47 29.35 -5.95
C ALA A 90 10.05 29.66 -4.55
N GLN A 91 11.13 30.43 -4.45
CA GLN A 91 11.84 30.71 -3.18
C GLN A 91 11.12 31.67 -2.21
N HIS A 92 9.91 32.13 -2.52
CA HIS A 92 9.28 33.24 -1.80
C HIS A 92 8.16 32.85 -0.79
N SER A 93 7.96 31.55 -0.47
CA SER A 93 6.97 31.09 0.53
C SER A 93 7.40 29.79 1.22
N ASN A 94 7.11 29.63 2.52
CA ASN A 94 7.45 28.40 3.27
C ASN A 94 6.72 27.17 2.73
N ALA A 95 5.45 27.32 2.31
CA ALA A 95 4.69 26.24 1.66
C ALA A 95 5.27 25.84 0.29
N ALA A 96 5.75 26.80 -0.49
CA ALA A 96 6.41 26.53 -1.77
C ALA A 96 7.80 25.91 -1.56
N ILE A 97 8.55 26.37 -0.55
CA ILE A 97 9.83 25.77 -0.14
C ILE A 97 9.64 24.31 0.26
N ALA A 98 8.65 23.99 1.11
CA ALA A 98 8.38 22.62 1.52
C ALA A 98 7.99 21.70 0.35
N GLU A 99 7.18 22.20 -0.59
CA GLU A 99 6.81 21.44 -1.79
C GLU A 99 8.00 21.25 -2.75
N MET A 100 8.90 22.23 -2.79
CA MET A 100 10.13 22.18 -3.60
C MET A 100 11.15 21.22 -3.02
N GLU A 101 11.36 21.22 -1.71
CA GLU A 101 12.15 20.21 -1.00
C GLU A 101 11.58 18.80 -1.23
N ARG A 102 10.25 18.65 -1.18
CA ARG A 102 9.57 17.38 -1.47
C ARG A 102 9.85 16.90 -2.90
N LEU A 103 9.70 17.77 -3.90
CA LEU A 103 9.97 17.40 -5.29
C LEU A 103 11.45 17.17 -5.57
N GLN A 104 12.34 17.87 -4.87
CA GLN A 104 13.77 17.61 -4.97
C GLN A 104 14.12 16.21 -4.45
N GLY A 105 13.53 15.80 -3.32
CA GLY A 105 13.65 14.41 -2.84
C GLY A 105 13.05 13.38 -3.81
N LEU A 106 11.91 13.69 -4.43
CA LEU A 106 11.30 12.83 -5.45
C LEU A 106 12.19 12.73 -6.71
N TRP A 107 12.83 13.82 -7.11
CA TRP A 107 13.76 13.88 -8.23
C TRP A 107 14.97 12.97 -8.01
N ASP A 108 15.58 13.03 -6.83
CA ASP A 108 16.73 12.19 -6.47
C ASP A 108 16.39 10.68 -6.56
N VAL A 109 15.16 10.31 -6.21
CA VAL A 109 14.66 8.93 -6.38
C VAL A 109 14.57 8.57 -7.87
N TYR A 110 13.98 9.44 -8.70
CA TYR A 110 13.87 9.20 -10.14
C TYR A 110 15.22 9.10 -10.86
N GLN A 111 16.19 9.91 -10.47
CA GLN A 111 17.55 9.81 -10.99
C GLN A 111 18.19 8.46 -10.63
N ARG A 112 18.01 7.98 -9.39
CA ARG A 112 18.48 6.64 -8.99
C ARG A 112 17.80 5.50 -9.74
N LEU A 113 16.54 5.69 -10.17
CA LEU A 113 15.78 4.72 -10.97
C LEU A 113 16.04 4.82 -12.48
N GLY A 114 16.71 5.88 -12.94
CA GLY A 114 17.08 6.07 -14.35
C GLY A 114 16.07 6.79 -15.23
N LEU A 115 15.15 7.56 -14.65
CA LEU A 115 14.22 8.45 -15.38
C LEU A 115 13.34 7.74 -16.43
N GLU A 116 12.82 6.57 -16.10
CA GLU A 116 11.88 5.84 -16.96
C GLU A 116 10.55 6.61 -17.10
N ASP A 117 10.13 6.89 -18.35
CA ASP A 117 9.01 7.79 -18.70
C ASP A 117 7.66 7.38 -18.08
N ASP A 118 7.47 6.10 -17.73
CA ASP A 118 6.23 5.56 -17.20
C ASP A 118 6.11 5.65 -15.67
N ILE A 119 7.15 6.17 -15.00
CA ILE A 119 7.27 6.27 -13.54
C ILE A 119 7.37 7.73 -13.08
N VAL A 120 7.95 8.61 -13.91
CA VAL A 120 8.12 10.03 -13.60
C VAL A 120 6.77 10.74 -13.66
N ASP A 121 6.25 11.09 -12.48
CA ASP A 121 4.99 11.82 -12.33
C ASP A 121 5.09 12.69 -11.07
N PRO A 122 4.99 14.03 -11.18
CA PRO A 122 5.14 14.90 -10.03
C PRO A 122 3.98 14.82 -9.02
N SER A 123 2.89 14.10 -9.35
CA SER A 123 1.81 13.75 -8.41
C SER A 123 2.16 12.56 -7.50
N ASN A 124 3.24 11.85 -7.80
CA ASN A 124 3.72 10.78 -6.92
C ASN A 124 4.20 11.35 -5.59
N THR A 125 3.89 10.62 -4.53
CA THR A 125 4.40 10.88 -3.18
C THR A 125 5.16 9.65 -2.73
N LEU A 126 6.46 9.80 -2.46
CA LEU A 126 7.26 8.74 -1.88
C LEU A 126 6.74 8.46 -0.46
N LEU A 127 6.27 7.24 -0.22
CA LEU A 127 5.83 6.78 1.09
C LEU A 127 6.96 6.09 1.85
N ARG A 128 7.76 5.28 1.15
CA ARG A 128 8.86 4.52 1.75
C ARG A 128 9.82 4.04 0.67
N GLU A 129 11.10 3.95 0.99
CA GLU A 129 12.06 3.18 0.22
C GLU A 129 13.04 2.44 1.12
N GLY A 130 13.67 1.39 0.60
CA GLY A 130 14.70 0.69 1.35
C GLY A 130 15.05 -0.69 0.81
N PRO A 131 16.15 -1.26 1.31
CA PRO A 131 16.58 -2.58 0.91
C PRO A 131 15.68 -3.67 1.49
N VAL A 132 15.53 -4.75 0.74
CA VAL A 132 14.86 -5.99 1.17
C VAL A 132 15.61 -7.18 0.59
N LEU A 133 15.43 -8.35 1.18
CA LEU A 133 15.96 -9.60 0.66
C LEU A 133 14.86 -10.33 -0.11
N LYS A 134 15.15 -10.77 -1.34
CA LYS A 134 14.27 -11.68 -2.05
C LYS A 134 14.56 -13.12 -1.65
N ILE A 135 13.54 -13.81 -1.15
CA ILE A 135 13.58 -15.24 -0.86
C ILE A 135 13.55 -16.01 -2.19
N SER A 136 14.42 -17.01 -2.34
CA SER A 136 14.53 -17.82 -3.55
C SER A 136 14.76 -19.29 -3.21
N PHE A 137 13.73 -20.13 -3.37
CA PHE A 137 13.83 -21.59 -3.18
C PHE A 137 14.82 -22.30 -4.12
N ARG A 138 15.36 -21.61 -5.13
CA ARG A 138 16.33 -22.16 -6.09
C ARG A 138 17.78 -21.77 -5.84
N ARG A 139 18.06 -20.85 -4.90
CA ARG A 139 19.42 -20.36 -4.64
C ARG A 139 19.61 -20.24 -3.12
N SER A 140 20.78 -20.70 -2.66
CA SER A 140 21.13 -20.74 -1.23
C SER A 140 21.16 -19.36 -0.57
N ASP A 141 21.46 -18.29 -1.32
CA ASP A 141 21.68 -16.97 -0.75
C ASP A 141 20.53 -15.99 -1.07
N PRO A 142 19.97 -15.30 -0.06
CA PRO A 142 19.01 -14.22 -0.27
C PRO A 142 19.60 -13.13 -1.15
N MET A 143 18.84 -12.69 -2.16
CA MET A 143 19.33 -11.67 -3.08
C MET A 143 18.90 -10.28 -2.62
N GLU A 144 19.85 -9.36 -2.52
CA GLU A 144 19.57 -7.97 -2.16
C GLU A 144 18.75 -7.25 -3.24
N ARG A 145 17.70 -6.57 -2.81
CA ARG A 145 16.76 -5.82 -3.64
C ARG A 145 16.46 -4.50 -2.98
N TYR A 146 15.82 -3.63 -3.74
CA TYR A 146 15.39 -2.33 -3.25
C TYR A 146 13.93 -2.12 -3.59
N LEU A 147 13.14 -1.66 -2.63
CA LEU A 147 11.75 -1.29 -2.84
C LEU A 147 11.62 0.23 -2.82
N VAL A 148 10.77 0.74 -3.69
CA VAL A 148 10.32 2.14 -3.66
C VAL A 148 8.79 2.13 -3.70
N LEU A 149 8.17 2.57 -2.63
CA LEU A 149 6.72 2.64 -2.49
C LEU A 149 6.26 4.10 -2.65
N PHE A 150 5.46 4.33 -3.68
CA PHE A 150 4.69 5.55 -3.89
C PHE A 150 3.24 5.37 -3.45
N ASN A 151 2.49 6.46 -3.41
CA ASN A 151 1.05 6.48 -3.10
C ASN A 151 0.18 5.65 -4.06
N ASN A 152 0.62 5.44 -5.31
CA ASN A 152 -0.11 4.74 -6.36
C ASN A 152 0.54 3.42 -6.80
N MET A 153 1.83 3.22 -6.56
CA MET A 153 2.57 2.03 -7.01
C MET A 153 3.71 1.63 -6.08
N LEU A 154 4.04 0.34 -6.05
CA LEU A 154 5.26 -0.21 -5.49
C LEU A 154 6.20 -0.67 -6.61
N LEU A 155 7.44 -0.20 -6.58
CA LEU A 155 8.50 -0.63 -7.47
C LEU A 155 9.42 -1.60 -6.75
N TYR A 156 9.67 -2.73 -7.39
CA TYR A 156 10.65 -3.72 -7.00
C TYR A 156 11.86 -3.63 -7.93
N CYS A 157 13.00 -3.31 -7.35
CA CYS A 157 14.21 -2.92 -8.07
C CYS A 157 15.39 -3.87 -7.79
N VAL A 158 16.28 -3.97 -8.75
CA VAL A 158 17.58 -4.65 -8.60
C VAL A 158 18.71 -3.63 -8.66
N PRO A 159 19.77 -3.77 -7.82
CA PRO A 159 20.96 -2.93 -7.93
C PRO A 159 21.62 -3.08 -9.31
N ARG A 160 22.11 -1.97 -9.87
CA ARG A 160 23.00 -1.95 -11.05
C ARG A 160 24.44 -1.82 -10.59
N VAL A 161 25.35 -2.58 -11.20
CA VAL A 161 26.79 -2.52 -10.92
C VAL A 161 27.43 -1.47 -11.85
N LEU A 162 27.20 -0.19 -11.60
CA LEU A 162 27.84 0.91 -12.35
C LEU A 162 28.17 2.09 -11.42
N GLN A 163 29.32 2.74 -11.64
CA GLN A 163 29.80 3.89 -10.86
C GLN A 163 29.09 5.22 -11.21
N VAL A 164 28.45 5.32 -12.37
CA VAL A 164 27.81 6.55 -12.86
C VAL A 164 26.48 6.21 -13.55
N GLY A 165 25.41 6.93 -13.21
CA GLY A 165 24.06 6.75 -13.78
C GLY A 165 23.08 6.08 -12.81
N ALA A 166 22.03 5.46 -13.36
CA ALA A 166 20.97 4.82 -12.58
C ALA A 166 21.53 3.73 -11.64
N GLN A 167 21.26 3.86 -10.35
CA GLN A 167 21.70 2.93 -9.30
C GLN A 167 20.85 1.65 -9.27
N PHE A 168 19.59 1.76 -9.69
CA PHE A 168 18.61 0.69 -9.63
C PHE A 168 17.94 0.50 -10.99
N GLN A 169 17.59 -0.74 -11.28
CA GLN A 169 16.72 -1.10 -12.40
C GLN A 169 15.38 -1.59 -11.87
N VAL A 170 14.29 -1.01 -12.36
CA VAL A 170 12.93 -1.48 -12.03
C VAL A 170 12.68 -2.81 -12.72
N ARG A 171 12.30 -3.84 -11.94
CA ARG A 171 12.00 -5.19 -12.46
C ARG A 171 10.53 -5.50 -12.45
N THR A 172 9.78 -4.92 -11.53
CA THR A 172 8.36 -5.16 -11.37
C THR A 172 7.72 -3.94 -10.75
N ARG A 173 6.62 -3.50 -11.36
CA ARG A 173 5.70 -2.48 -10.84
C ARG A 173 4.45 -3.20 -10.36
N ILE A 174 3.98 -2.86 -9.17
CA ILE A 174 2.72 -3.33 -8.59
C ILE A 174 1.88 -2.11 -8.27
N ASP A 175 0.73 -1.95 -8.93
CA ASP A 175 -0.21 -0.90 -8.55
C ASP A 175 -0.76 -1.16 -7.15
N VAL A 176 -0.78 -0.10 -6.32
CA VAL A 176 -1.35 -0.16 -4.97
C VAL A 176 -2.84 -0.52 -5.01
N ALA A 177 -3.52 -0.16 -6.10
CA ALA A 177 -4.90 -0.54 -6.36
C ALA A 177 -5.05 -2.07 -6.54
N GLY A 178 -5.44 -2.75 -5.46
CA GLY A 178 -5.56 -4.21 -5.40
C GLY A 178 -4.31 -4.93 -4.90
N MET A 179 -3.28 -4.19 -4.46
CA MET A 179 -2.14 -4.74 -3.76
C MET A 179 -2.56 -5.30 -2.39
N LYS A 180 -2.09 -6.49 -2.06
CA LYS A 180 -2.27 -7.12 -0.74
C LYS A 180 -0.90 -7.41 -0.14
N VAL A 181 -0.69 -7.01 1.10
CA VAL A 181 0.54 -7.32 1.84
C VAL A 181 0.17 -8.17 3.05
N ARG A 182 0.88 -9.29 3.26
CA ARG A 182 0.69 -10.16 4.43
C ARG A 182 2.02 -10.57 5.04
N GLU A 183 2.08 -10.64 6.35
CA GLU A 183 3.17 -11.29 7.07
C GLU A 183 3.18 -12.79 6.75
N LEU A 184 4.37 -13.37 6.71
CA LEU A 184 4.59 -14.81 6.60
C LEU A 184 5.22 -15.29 7.90
N THR A 185 4.69 -16.40 8.42
CA THR A 185 5.28 -17.09 9.56
C THR A 185 6.12 -18.24 9.01
N ASP A 186 7.40 -17.98 8.82
CA ASP A 186 8.37 -18.96 8.33
C ASP A 186 9.49 -19.12 9.37
N ALA A 187 9.81 -20.37 9.71
CA ALA A 187 10.82 -20.70 10.71
C ALA A 187 12.26 -20.51 10.18
N GLU A 188 12.45 -20.61 8.86
CA GLU A 188 13.72 -20.43 8.17
C GLU A 188 13.94 -18.97 7.76
N PHE A 189 12.87 -18.27 7.38
CA PHE A 189 12.90 -16.87 6.95
C PHE A 189 12.11 -15.96 7.91
N PRO A 190 12.70 -15.54 9.04
CA PRO A 190 12.05 -14.60 9.94
C PRO A 190 11.84 -13.26 9.24
N HIS A 191 10.82 -12.52 9.68
CA HIS A 191 10.48 -11.18 9.15
C HIS A 191 10.14 -11.18 7.65
N SER A 192 9.59 -12.29 7.18
CA SER A 192 9.15 -12.47 5.80
C SER A 192 7.73 -11.97 5.60
N PHE A 193 7.47 -11.41 4.42
CA PHE A 193 6.19 -10.88 4.02
C PHE A 193 5.97 -11.06 2.53
N LEU A 194 4.71 -11.15 2.15
CA LEU A 194 4.28 -11.33 0.77
C LEU A 194 3.60 -10.05 0.28
N VAL A 195 4.01 -9.57 -0.88
CA VAL A 195 3.33 -8.52 -1.62
C VAL A 195 2.68 -9.11 -2.86
N SER A 196 1.34 -9.11 -2.94
CA SER A 196 0.58 -9.63 -4.07
C SER A 196 -0.07 -8.47 -4.84
N GLY A 197 0.27 -8.33 -6.12
CA GLY A 197 -0.43 -7.47 -7.08
C GLY A 197 -1.36 -8.28 -8.00
N LYS A 198 -1.94 -7.62 -9.00
CA LYS A 198 -2.83 -8.29 -9.99
C LYS A 198 -2.11 -9.33 -10.84
N GLN A 199 -0.86 -9.06 -11.22
CA GLN A 199 -0.11 -9.88 -12.16
C GLN A 199 1.07 -10.63 -11.52
N ARG A 200 1.53 -10.20 -10.34
CA ARG A 200 2.74 -10.73 -9.72
C ARG A 200 2.63 -10.74 -8.22
N THR A 201 3.31 -11.71 -7.62
CA THR A 201 3.47 -11.84 -6.18
C THR A 201 4.95 -11.92 -5.85
N LEU A 202 5.37 -11.18 -4.83
CA LEU A 202 6.74 -11.09 -4.35
C LEU A 202 6.79 -11.60 -2.91
N GLU A 203 7.71 -12.51 -2.63
CA GLU A 203 8.03 -12.98 -1.29
C GLU A 203 9.36 -12.37 -0.88
N LEU A 204 9.31 -11.57 0.19
CA LEU A 204 10.36 -10.66 0.59
C LEU A 204 10.65 -10.86 2.07
N GLN A 205 11.88 -10.59 2.46
CA GLN A 205 12.33 -10.62 3.84
C GLN A 205 12.91 -9.25 4.19
N ALA A 206 12.47 -8.71 5.33
CA ALA A 206 13.04 -7.50 5.91
C ALA A 206 14.23 -7.85 6.80
N ARG A 207 15.08 -6.86 7.11
CA ARG A 207 16.25 -7.09 7.98
C ARG A 207 15.90 -7.13 9.46
N SER A 208 14.73 -6.60 9.83
CA SER A 208 14.19 -6.65 11.19
C SER A 208 12.67 -6.75 11.18
N ARG A 209 12.10 -7.04 12.36
CA ARG A 209 10.65 -7.05 12.55
C ARG A 209 10.03 -5.68 12.34
N GLU A 210 10.71 -4.63 12.78
CA GLU A 210 10.28 -3.24 12.62
C GLU A 210 10.24 -2.85 11.15
N GLU A 211 11.28 -3.20 10.38
CA GLU A 211 11.29 -3.00 8.93
C GLU A 211 10.13 -3.76 8.26
N MET A 212 9.88 -5.02 8.61
CA MET A 212 8.75 -5.79 8.05
C MET A 212 7.40 -5.12 8.34
N VAL A 213 7.16 -4.75 9.60
CA VAL A 213 5.90 -4.08 10.01
C VAL A 213 5.73 -2.78 9.23
N SER A 214 6.80 -2.03 9.05
CA SER A 214 6.76 -0.78 8.29
C SER A 214 6.52 -0.98 6.78
N TRP A 215 6.90 -2.12 6.19
CA TRP A 215 6.53 -2.45 4.81
C TRP A 215 5.07 -2.93 4.67
N ILE A 216 4.54 -3.61 5.69
CA ILE A 216 3.13 -4.03 5.73
C ILE A 216 2.21 -2.83 6.02
N GLN A 217 2.70 -1.87 6.82
CA GLN A 217 1.98 -0.69 7.27
C GLN A 217 2.81 0.59 7.08
N PRO A 218 3.04 1.02 5.83
CA PRO A 218 3.95 2.13 5.49
C PRO A 218 3.56 3.48 6.09
N GLN A 219 2.30 3.66 6.50
CA GLN A 219 1.83 4.88 7.18
C GLN A 219 2.30 4.99 8.65
N ALA A 220 3.03 4.01 9.18
CA ALA A 220 3.47 4.00 10.57
C ALA A 220 4.50 5.11 10.89
N GLU A 221 5.36 5.52 9.96
CA GLU A 221 6.44 6.49 10.25
C GLU A 221 5.94 7.93 10.47
N GLU A 222 4.84 8.32 9.83
CA GLU A 222 4.21 9.64 10.03
C GLU A 222 3.00 9.57 10.97
N LEU A 223 2.81 8.43 11.62
CA LEU A 223 1.66 8.15 12.46
C LEU A 223 1.64 9.15 13.62
N GLY A 224 0.55 9.94 13.71
CA GLY A 224 0.41 10.98 14.73
C GLY A 224 1.19 12.27 14.44
N LEU A 225 2.07 12.32 13.44
CA LEU A 225 2.75 13.55 12.99
C LEU A 225 1.89 14.37 12.02
N ARG A 226 1.03 13.72 11.25
CA ARG A 226 0.07 14.35 10.33
C ARG A 226 -1.30 13.68 10.38
N ALA A 227 -2.34 14.42 10.02
CA ALA A 227 -3.69 13.87 9.92
C ALA A 227 -3.77 12.83 8.78
N PRO A 228 -4.28 11.62 9.02
CA PRO A 228 -4.37 10.59 7.99
C PRO A 228 -5.52 10.88 7.02
N GLN A 229 -5.42 10.35 5.80
CA GLN A 229 -6.56 10.27 4.91
C GLN A 229 -7.55 9.22 5.41
N TRP A 230 -8.81 9.60 5.62
CA TRP A 230 -9.82 8.66 6.12
C TRP A 230 -10.35 7.76 5.00
N VAL A 231 -10.45 6.48 5.31
CA VAL A 231 -11.12 5.52 4.41
C VAL A 231 -12.63 5.81 4.42
N ARG A 232 -13.23 5.88 3.23
CA ARG A 232 -14.66 6.18 3.04
C ARG A 232 -15.55 5.06 3.59
N ASP A 233 -16.45 5.40 4.52
CA ASP A 233 -17.32 4.44 5.22
C ASP A 233 -18.15 3.51 4.31
N LYS A 234 -18.64 4.04 3.19
CA LYS A 234 -19.54 3.30 2.28
C LYS A 234 -18.88 2.13 1.55
N MET A 235 -17.55 2.06 1.54
CA MET A 235 -16.79 0.97 0.90
C MET A 235 -16.39 -0.12 1.90
N VAL A 236 -16.65 0.06 3.20
CA VAL A 236 -16.12 -0.80 4.25
C VAL A 236 -17.27 -1.50 4.99
N THR A 237 -17.39 -2.81 4.75
CA THR A 237 -18.41 -3.67 5.35
C THR A 237 -17.93 -4.37 6.63
N MET A 238 -16.61 -4.42 6.86
CA MET A 238 -15.98 -5.13 7.98
C MET A 238 -14.95 -4.27 8.71
N CYS A 239 -14.79 -4.50 10.00
CA CYS A 239 -13.77 -3.84 10.80
C CYS A 239 -12.37 -4.12 10.24
N MET A 240 -11.59 -3.07 9.94
CA MET A 240 -10.22 -3.19 9.41
C MET A 240 -9.17 -3.65 10.45
N ARG A 241 -9.62 -4.15 11.61
CA ARG A 241 -8.79 -4.73 12.66
C ARG A 241 -9.19 -6.17 12.98
N CYS A 242 -10.41 -6.39 13.45
CA CYS A 242 -10.89 -7.75 13.79
C CYS A 242 -11.62 -8.47 12.65
N GLN A 243 -11.77 -7.83 11.48
CA GLN A 243 -12.46 -8.36 10.30
C GLN A 243 -13.95 -8.73 10.49
N GLU A 244 -14.53 -8.48 11.66
CA GLU A 244 -15.95 -8.75 11.85
C GLU A 244 -16.84 -7.69 11.17
N PRO A 245 -17.99 -8.08 10.62
CA PRO A 245 -18.88 -7.18 9.89
C PRO A 245 -19.44 -6.08 10.79
N PHE A 246 -19.56 -4.88 10.23
CA PHE A 246 -20.26 -3.79 10.87
C PHE A 246 -21.77 -4.03 10.80
N ASN A 247 -22.48 -3.55 11.82
CA ASN A 247 -23.94 -3.52 11.82
C ASN A 247 -24.43 -2.21 12.48
N ALA A 248 -25.66 -1.80 12.16
CA ALA A 248 -26.18 -0.48 12.56
C ALA A 248 -26.38 -0.34 14.08
N LEU A 249 -26.52 -1.44 14.82
CA LEU A 249 -26.97 -1.45 16.21
C LEU A 249 -25.83 -1.65 17.21
N THR A 250 -25.07 -2.73 17.08
CA THR A 250 -24.08 -3.17 18.08
C THR A 250 -22.62 -2.98 17.65
N ARG A 251 -22.36 -2.83 16.34
CA ARG A 251 -21.00 -2.67 15.82
C ARG A 251 -20.91 -1.57 14.77
N ARG A 252 -21.01 -0.32 15.25
CA ARG A 252 -20.91 0.90 14.44
C ARG A 252 -19.48 1.14 13.93
N ARG A 253 -19.37 1.97 12.89
CA ARG A 253 -18.11 2.38 12.27
C ARG A 253 -17.47 3.53 13.05
N HIS A 254 -16.16 3.48 13.24
CA HIS A 254 -15.36 4.55 13.82
C HIS A 254 -14.05 4.69 13.04
N HIS A 255 -13.51 5.91 12.93
CA HIS A 255 -12.17 6.10 12.35
C HIS A 255 -11.10 6.13 13.42
N CYS A 256 -9.98 5.45 13.16
CA CYS A 256 -8.74 5.69 13.88
C CYS A 256 -8.18 7.05 13.46
N ARG A 257 -7.98 7.97 14.41
CA ARG A 257 -7.46 9.32 14.11
C ARG A 257 -5.99 9.32 13.71
N ALA A 258 -5.25 8.25 14.02
CA ALA A 258 -3.84 8.13 13.64
C ALA A 258 -3.63 7.55 12.23
N CYS A 259 -4.36 6.50 11.84
CA CYS A 259 -4.17 5.81 10.54
C CYS A 259 -5.35 5.91 9.56
N GLY A 260 -6.48 6.50 9.95
CA GLY A 260 -7.64 6.71 9.07
C GLY A 260 -8.51 5.47 8.79
N TYR A 261 -8.18 4.30 9.33
CA TYR A 261 -8.93 3.04 9.11
C TYR A 261 -10.30 3.05 9.79
N VAL A 262 -11.26 2.35 9.17
CA VAL A 262 -12.60 2.11 9.73
C VAL A 262 -12.57 0.89 10.64
N VAL A 263 -12.86 1.11 11.91
CA VAL A 263 -12.69 0.16 13.02
C VAL A 263 -13.92 0.14 13.91
N CYS A 264 -14.16 -0.96 14.62
CA CYS A 264 -15.23 -1.04 15.61
C CYS A 264 -14.78 -0.43 16.95
N ALA A 265 -15.74 -0.21 17.87
CA ALA A 265 -15.46 0.34 19.19
C ALA A 265 -14.40 -0.47 19.94
N LYS A 266 -14.54 -1.81 19.98
CA LYS A 266 -13.58 -2.72 20.64
C LYS A 266 -12.16 -2.57 20.09
N CYS A 267 -11.99 -2.45 18.78
CA CYS A 267 -10.68 -2.32 18.15
C CYS A 267 -10.07 -0.92 18.26
N SER A 268 -10.81 0.06 18.81
CA SER A 268 -10.42 1.46 18.88
C SER A 268 -10.76 2.12 20.21
N ASP A 269 -10.77 1.35 21.29
CA ASP A 269 -11.08 1.86 22.63
C ASP A 269 -9.91 2.61 23.29
N TYR A 270 -8.89 2.95 22.49
CA TYR A 270 -7.64 3.52 22.95
C TYR A 270 -7.55 4.99 22.59
N ARG A 271 -6.78 5.75 23.38
CA ARG A 271 -6.47 7.15 23.10
C ARG A 271 -4.98 7.39 23.16
N ALA A 272 -4.44 8.05 22.14
CA ALA A 272 -3.04 8.46 22.07
C ALA A 272 -2.95 9.95 21.70
N GLU A 273 -1.90 10.61 22.16
CA GLU A 273 -1.59 11.99 21.79
C GLU A 273 -1.10 12.04 20.34
N LEU A 274 -1.68 12.93 19.54
CA LEU A 274 -1.30 13.12 18.14
C LEU A 274 -0.71 14.51 17.97
N LYS A 275 0.55 14.59 17.52
CA LYS A 275 1.29 15.85 17.35
C LYS A 275 0.58 16.81 16.40
N TYR A 276 -0.01 16.29 15.31
CA TYR A 276 -0.73 17.13 14.35
C TYR A 276 -1.98 17.81 14.94
N ASP A 277 -2.55 17.26 16.02
CA ASP A 277 -3.74 17.79 16.68
C ASP A 277 -3.37 18.41 18.04
N GLY A 278 -2.19 19.06 18.10
CA GLY A 278 -1.70 19.74 19.30
C GLY A 278 -1.51 18.82 20.50
N ASN A 279 -1.07 17.58 20.26
CA ASN A 279 -0.90 16.54 21.28
C ASN A 279 -2.19 16.17 22.04
N ARG A 280 -3.38 16.41 21.46
CA ARG A 280 -4.63 16.03 22.10
C ARG A 280 -4.85 14.51 22.06
N PRO A 281 -5.42 13.92 23.12
CA PRO A 281 -5.71 12.48 23.19
C PRO A 281 -6.88 12.09 22.28
N ASN A 282 -6.56 11.41 21.19
CA ASN A 282 -7.50 11.07 20.12
C ASN A 282 -7.78 9.57 20.02
N ARG A 283 -8.97 9.19 19.53
CA ARG A 283 -9.34 7.78 19.35
C ARG A 283 -8.40 7.10 18.36
N VAL A 284 -7.72 6.05 18.79
CA VAL A 284 -6.82 5.27 17.95
C VAL A 284 -7.10 3.78 18.10
N CYS A 285 -6.76 3.00 17.07
CA CYS A 285 -6.80 1.54 17.18
C CYS A 285 -5.63 1.01 18.03
N LEU A 286 -5.74 -0.23 18.53
CA LEU A 286 -4.71 -0.87 19.36
C LEU A 286 -3.31 -0.74 18.75
N THR A 287 -3.17 -1.10 17.47
CA THR A 287 -1.90 -1.02 16.74
C THR A 287 -1.27 0.37 16.80
N CYS A 288 -2.07 1.42 16.56
CA CYS A 288 -1.59 2.79 16.62
C CYS A 288 -1.30 3.25 18.05
N TYR A 289 -2.09 2.80 19.03
CA TYR A 289 -1.84 3.10 20.43
C TYR A 289 -0.48 2.53 20.89
N THR A 290 -0.22 1.26 20.62
CA THR A 290 1.05 0.60 20.95
C THR A 290 2.22 1.27 20.26
N PHE A 291 2.07 1.64 18.98
CA PHE A 291 3.10 2.37 18.24
C PHE A 291 3.39 3.75 18.84
N LEU A 292 2.35 4.55 19.08
CA LEU A 292 2.48 5.94 19.52
C LEU A 292 2.95 6.08 20.97
N THR A 293 2.63 5.11 21.83
CA THR A 293 2.91 5.19 23.26
C THR A 293 4.03 4.27 23.73
N GLY A 294 4.45 3.31 22.90
CA GLY A 294 5.37 2.24 23.31
C GLY A 294 4.79 1.25 24.31
N ASN A 295 3.53 1.42 24.73
CA ASN A 295 2.89 0.55 25.72
C ASN A 295 2.33 -0.72 25.04
N LEU A 296 2.89 -1.86 25.41
CA LEU A 296 2.29 -3.17 25.16
C LEU A 296 1.19 -3.39 26.20
N LEU A 297 -0.07 -3.40 25.77
CA LEU A 297 -1.17 -3.77 26.66
C LEU A 297 -1.18 -5.29 26.84
N PRO A 298 -1.33 -5.80 28.08
CA PRO A 298 -1.52 -7.23 28.31
C PRO A 298 -2.86 -7.70 27.74
N ASP A 299 -2.86 -8.86 27.09
CA ASP A 299 -4.01 -9.50 26.44
C ASP A 299 -5.29 -9.43 27.29
N SER A 300 -6.29 -8.69 26.81
CA SER A 300 -7.62 -8.68 27.40
C SER A 300 -8.54 -9.65 26.65
N LYS A 301 -8.58 -10.89 27.17
CA LYS A 301 -9.75 -11.77 27.25
C LYS A 301 -10.74 -11.77 26.06
N GLU A 302 -10.32 -12.16 24.85
CA GLU A 302 -11.24 -12.71 23.83
C GLU A 302 -10.77 -14.04 23.21
N ASP A 303 -9.65 -14.60 23.67
CA ASP A 303 -9.00 -15.78 23.08
C ASP A 303 -9.54 -17.14 23.54
N LYS A 304 -10.73 -17.18 24.15
CA LYS A 304 -11.31 -18.43 24.69
C LYS A 304 -12.61 -18.89 24.01
N ARG A 305 -13.05 -18.28 22.91
CA ARG A 305 -14.29 -18.71 22.21
C ARG A 305 -14.19 -18.97 20.71
N ARG A 306 -13.04 -18.81 20.08
CA ARG A 306 -12.84 -19.31 18.69
C ARG A 306 -12.18 -20.69 18.75
N GLY A 307 -12.97 -21.67 19.17
CA GLY A 307 -12.59 -23.08 19.07
C GLY A 307 -12.66 -23.53 17.62
N ILE A 308 -11.51 -23.89 17.05
CA ILE A 308 -11.19 -25.01 16.12
C ILE A 308 -12.10 -25.33 14.90
N LEU A 309 -13.26 -24.71 14.71
CA LEU A 309 -14.12 -24.94 13.56
C LEU A 309 -14.43 -23.62 12.85
N GLU A 310 -14.14 -23.61 11.55
CA GLU A 310 -14.47 -22.59 10.54
C GLU A 310 -13.48 -21.44 10.34
N ASP A 311 -12.35 -21.75 9.69
CA ASP A 311 -11.70 -20.80 8.77
C ASP A 311 -11.26 -21.49 7.47
N MET A 312 -12.17 -22.26 6.85
CA MET A 312 -12.01 -22.76 5.48
C MET A 312 -12.94 -22.02 4.53
N LYS A 313 -12.74 -20.71 4.35
CA LYS A 313 -13.17 -20.08 3.09
C LYS A 313 -12.07 -20.27 2.07
N ALA A 314 -12.30 -21.20 1.14
CA ALA A 314 -11.38 -21.49 0.05
C ALA A 314 -11.03 -20.19 -0.71
N HIS A 315 -9.75 -19.82 -0.72
CA HIS A 315 -9.25 -18.61 -1.36
C HIS A 315 -9.30 -18.68 -2.90
N THR A 316 -9.44 -19.88 -3.48
CA THR A 316 -9.59 -20.15 -4.92
C THR A 316 -10.16 -21.56 -5.13
N SER A 317 -10.78 -21.83 -6.28
CA SER A 317 -11.31 -23.16 -6.65
C SER A 317 -10.61 -23.67 -7.91
N ILE A 318 -10.26 -24.96 -7.93
CA ILE A 318 -9.68 -25.64 -9.10
C ILE A 318 -10.79 -26.54 -9.68
N PRO A 319 -11.28 -26.27 -10.91
CA PRO A 319 -12.26 -27.13 -11.55
C PRO A 319 -11.57 -28.41 -12.03
N LEU A 320 -11.60 -29.46 -11.21
CA LEU A 320 -10.79 -30.67 -11.43
C LEU A 320 -11.11 -31.44 -12.71
N LEU A 321 -12.22 -31.14 -13.41
CA LEU A 321 -12.64 -31.87 -14.61
C LEU A 321 -11.59 -31.80 -15.72
N GLY A 322 -11.07 -32.96 -16.12
CA GLY A 322 -10.04 -33.09 -17.16
C GLY A 322 -8.61 -32.84 -16.68
N TYR A 323 -8.36 -32.64 -15.38
CA TYR A 323 -7.01 -32.63 -14.83
C TYR A 323 -6.42 -34.05 -14.76
N GLN A 324 -5.16 -34.21 -15.18
CA GLN A 324 -4.41 -35.44 -14.98
C GLN A 324 -3.66 -35.39 -13.66
N VAL A 325 -3.75 -36.46 -12.87
CA VAL A 325 -3.02 -36.60 -11.60
C VAL A 325 -1.77 -37.45 -11.81
N THR A 326 -0.60 -36.83 -11.68
CA THR A 326 0.71 -37.47 -11.85
C THR A 326 1.48 -37.55 -10.53
N SER A 327 2.44 -38.47 -10.45
CA SER A 327 3.39 -38.53 -9.33
C SER A 327 4.28 -37.29 -9.32
N GLY A 328 4.60 -36.79 -8.13
CA GLY A 328 5.57 -35.69 -7.99
C GLY A 328 6.97 -36.04 -8.53
N PRO A 329 7.83 -35.04 -8.74
CA PRO A 329 9.22 -35.26 -9.16
C PRO A 329 9.93 -36.22 -8.19
N GLN A 330 10.78 -37.11 -8.73
CA GLN A 330 11.36 -38.26 -8.01
C GLN A 330 12.06 -37.81 -6.72
N GLY A 331 11.53 -38.23 -5.56
CA GLY A 331 12.19 -38.00 -4.27
C GLY A 331 11.29 -38.08 -3.02
N ASP A 332 10.02 -37.66 -3.09
CA ASP A 332 9.10 -37.69 -1.92
C ASP A 332 7.76 -38.36 -2.28
N PRO A 333 7.44 -39.55 -1.69
CA PRO A 333 6.20 -40.28 -1.98
C PRO A 333 4.92 -39.56 -1.51
N ARG A 334 5.05 -38.46 -0.76
CA ARG A 334 3.92 -37.62 -0.32
C ARG A 334 3.51 -36.55 -1.32
N VAL A 335 4.24 -36.41 -2.42
CA VAL A 335 4.02 -35.35 -3.42
C VAL A 335 3.25 -35.88 -4.62
N PHE A 336 2.27 -35.12 -5.08
CA PHE A 336 1.50 -35.40 -6.29
C PHE A 336 1.20 -34.10 -7.04
N GLN A 337 0.91 -34.21 -8.34
CA GLN A 337 0.70 -33.07 -9.22
C GLN A 337 -0.60 -33.17 -10.00
N LEU A 338 -1.21 -32.00 -10.26
CA LEU A 338 -2.36 -31.83 -11.14
C LEU A 338 -1.93 -31.05 -12.37
N GLN A 339 -2.20 -31.60 -13.55
CA GLN A 339 -1.79 -31.01 -14.83
C GLN A 339 -2.96 -30.94 -15.82
N GLN A 340 -3.16 -29.76 -16.41
CA GLN A 340 -4.11 -29.55 -17.51
C GLN A 340 -3.69 -28.32 -18.33
N SER A 341 -3.63 -28.43 -19.66
CA SER A 341 -3.44 -27.31 -20.60
C SER A 341 -2.33 -26.31 -20.23
N GLY A 342 -1.18 -26.82 -19.78
CA GLY A 342 -0.01 -26.01 -19.39
C GLY A 342 0.00 -25.47 -17.95
N GLN A 343 -1.09 -25.66 -17.19
CA GLN A 343 -1.12 -25.38 -15.75
C GLN A 343 -0.67 -26.61 -14.96
N GLN A 344 0.17 -26.39 -13.94
CA GLN A 344 0.71 -27.43 -13.09
C GLN A 344 0.65 -26.98 -11.62
N TYR A 345 -0.06 -27.76 -10.80
CA TYR A 345 -0.15 -27.56 -9.36
C TYR A 345 0.55 -28.72 -8.66
N THR A 346 1.39 -28.43 -7.67
CA THR A 346 2.09 -29.46 -6.87
C THR A 346 1.58 -29.41 -5.44
N PHE A 347 1.16 -30.57 -4.94
CA PHE A 347 0.64 -30.73 -3.60
C PHE A 347 1.51 -31.72 -2.84
N LYS A 348 1.72 -31.46 -1.55
CA LYS A 348 2.39 -32.36 -0.63
C LYS A 348 1.44 -32.69 0.51
N ALA A 349 1.13 -33.98 0.66
CA ALA A 349 0.34 -34.43 1.79
C ALA A 349 1.23 -34.57 3.04
N GLU A 350 0.60 -34.53 4.21
CA GLU A 350 1.30 -34.70 5.49
C GLU A 350 1.88 -36.11 5.64
N SER A 351 1.19 -37.12 5.11
CA SER A 351 1.61 -38.53 5.09
C SER A 351 1.42 -39.19 3.72
N VAL A 352 2.11 -40.31 3.49
CA VAL A 352 2.00 -41.10 2.25
C VAL A 352 0.60 -41.70 2.10
N GLU A 353 -0.02 -42.05 3.22
CA GLU A 353 -1.37 -42.60 3.25
C GLU A 353 -2.42 -41.54 2.90
N LEU A 354 -2.26 -40.31 3.42
CA LEU A 354 -3.06 -39.15 3.04
C LEU A 354 -2.85 -38.79 1.56
N GLN A 355 -1.62 -38.86 1.05
CA GLN A 355 -1.34 -38.68 -0.38
C GLN A 355 -2.15 -39.65 -1.23
N GLY A 356 -2.16 -40.94 -0.86
CA GLY A 356 -2.92 -41.96 -1.58
C GLY A 356 -4.43 -41.71 -1.56
N ARG A 357 -4.97 -41.24 -0.44
CA ARG A 357 -6.40 -40.86 -0.32
C ARG A 357 -6.74 -39.66 -1.20
N TRP A 358 -5.92 -38.61 -1.18
CA TRP A 358 -6.12 -37.41 -1.99
C TRP A 358 -6.03 -37.70 -3.49
N VAL A 359 -5.02 -38.46 -3.94
CA VAL A 359 -4.86 -38.83 -5.35
C VAL A 359 -6.07 -39.64 -5.85
N ARG A 360 -6.60 -40.58 -5.06
CA ARG A 360 -7.80 -41.34 -5.44
C ARG A 360 -9.04 -40.45 -5.55
N ALA A 361 -9.27 -39.58 -4.57
CA ALA A 361 -10.42 -38.68 -4.56
C ALA A 361 -10.38 -37.71 -5.76
N ILE A 362 -9.21 -37.14 -6.05
CA ILE A 362 -9.05 -36.16 -7.13
C ILE A 362 -9.14 -36.83 -8.50
N LYS A 363 -8.58 -38.03 -8.70
CA LYS A 363 -8.75 -38.77 -9.97
C LYS A 363 -10.22 -39.07 -10.28
N ARG A 364 -11.02 -39.42 -9.26
CA ARG A 364 -12.47 -39.64 -9.42
C ARG A 364 -13.18 -38.36 -9.84
N ALA A 365 -12.93 -37.26 -9.13
CA ALA A 365 -13.51 -35.95 -9.45
C ALA A 365 -13.09 -35.46 -10.85
N ALA A 366 -11.83 -35.68 -11.23
CA ALA A 366 -11.29 -35.25 -12.53
C ALA A 366 -11.87 -36.02 -13.72
N SER A 367 -12.27 -37.28 -13.50
CA SER A 367 -12.98 -38.11 -14.49
C SER A 367 -14.47 -37.77 -14.65
N GLY A 368 -15.00 -36.82 -13.86
CA GLY A 368 -16.41 -36.45 -13.89
C GLY A 368 -17.34 -37.46 -13.21
N TRP A 369 -16.80 -38.40 -12.45
CA TRP A 369 -17.59 -39.38 -11.70
C TRP A 369 -18.21 -38.70 -10.48
N THR A 370 -19.54 -38.73 -10.38
CA THR A 370 -20.29 -38.26 -9.20
C THR A 370 -20.85 -39.48 -8.46
N PRO A 371 -20.79 -39.52 -7.12
CA PRO A 371 -21.55 -40.51 -6.37
C PRO A 371 -23.04 -40.19 -6.54
N GLU A 372 -23.85 -41.18 -6.90
CA GLU A 372 -25.30 -41.08 -6.67
C GLU A 372 -25.55 -40.82 -5.17
N GLY A 373 -26.62 -40.09 -4.86
CA GLY A 373 -26.88 -39.47 -3.55
C GLY A 373 -26.88 -40.40 -2.34
N PRO A 374 -27.04 -39.87 -1.12
CA PRO A 374 -26.91 -40.66 0.09
C PRO A 374 -28.08 -41.66 0.17
N ASP A 375 -27.76 -42.95 0.20
CA ASP A 375 -28.67 -43.94 0.75
C ASP A 375 -28.91 -43.58 2.23
N GLU A 376 -30.19 -43.38 2.58
CA GLU A 376 -30.68 -43.35 3.96
C GLU A 376 -30.53 -44.74 4.58
N GLU A 377 -29.32 -45.21 4.83
CA GLU A 377 -29.09 -46.46 5.56
C GLU A 377 -27.68 -46.44 6.18
N ASP A 378 -27.50 -45.63 7.24
CA ASP A 378 -26.69 -46.06 8.39
C ASP A 378 -26.83 -45.08 9.56
N MET A 379 -27.96 -45.21 10.26
CA MET A 379 -28.09 -44.87 11.68
C MET A 379 -28.33 -46.17 12.44
N SER A 380 -27.31 -47.01 12.55
CA SER A 380 -27.20 -48.06 13.57
C SER A 380 -25.81 -48.69 13.59
N ASP A 381 -24.92 -48.18 14.46
CA ASP A 381 -24.37 -48.91 15.61
C ASP A 381 -23.22 -48.14 16.29
#